data_AF-A0A8H6RM43-F1
#
_entry.id   AF-A0A8H6RM43-F1
#
_cell.length_a   1.000
_cell.length_b   1.000
_cell.length_c   1.000
_cell.angle_alpha   90.00
_cell.angle_beta   90.00
_cell.angle_gamma   90.00
#
_symmetry.space_group_name_H-M   'P 1'
#
loop_
_entity.id
_entity.type
_entity.pdbx_description
1 polymer ?
#
loop_
_entity_poly.entity_id
_entity_poly.type
_entity_poly.pdbx_seq_one_letter_code
_entity_poly.pdbx_strand_id
1 'polypeptide(L)'
;MQLIDFALIGLAIAAPTTQVSSIKEATTCPGLNGAQVLSNNNQAYRLDCAKWVDTDQVLRIVTTEIGYKGCLTACDGTIDCGLSQYIATDDAQTKGSCTLFKKGATVKQGSSNSWTLATKLDNKPAPKTPTVPVPGKDDKFGLIAIRSGSPIQNTGIKASKGRLTVGGKQDASCDTKSDFATFYVQNGEAYLYAASATPQQLWVDRSGMGQGVTGYTTGAQPAPRNAERKGFKVDKDGHLTFDGVSPKACPCKDKNAGWSLWFSTADKPGFNEGCLGVSLKAIKADKPVSCSYTSS
;
A
#
# COMPACT_ATOMS: atom_id res chain seq x y z
N MET A 1 -10.34 -92.84 -16.46
CA MET A 1 -9.32 -92.09 -15.70
C MET A 1 -8.66 -91.15 -16.69
N GLN A 2 -9.13 -89.91 -16.76
CA GLN A 2 -8.76 -88.96 -17.80
C GLN A 2 -8.04 -87.79 -17.11
N LEU A 3 -6.72 -87.72 -17.32
CA LEU A 3 -5.84 -86.69 -16.79
C LEU A 3 -6.02 -85.41 -17.61
N ILE A 4 -6.34 -84.32 -16.93
CA ILE A 4 -6.43 -82.97 -17.48
C ILE A 4 -5.02 -82.37 -17.45
N ASP A 5 -4.48 -82.08 -18.62
CA ASP A 5 -3.23 -81.33 -18.82
C ASP A 5 -3.51 -79.83 -18.68
N PHE A 6 -2.84 -79.16 -17.74
CA PHE A 6 -2.94 -77.72 -17.53
C PHE A 6 -2.00 -77.00 -18.52
N ALA A 7 -2.57 -76.38 -19.56
CA ALA A 7 -1.84 -75.43 -20.40
C ALA A 7 -1.60 -74.11 -19.65
N LEU A 8 -0.32 -73.81 -19.36
CA LEU A 8 0.12 -72.48 -18.95
C LEU A 8 -0.03 -71.50 -20.13
N ILE A 9 -0.99 -70.59 -20.06
CA ILE A 9 -1.04 -69.40 -20.92
C ILE A 9 -0.18 -68.32 -20.25
N GLY A 10 1.03 -68.13 -20.77
CA GLY A 10 1.88 -67.00 -20.40
C GLY A 10 1.32 -65.70 -21.00
N LEU A 11 0.56 -64.94 -20.20
CA LEU A 11 0.25 -63.55 -20.49
C LEU A 11 1.51 -62.71 -20.24
N ALA A 12 2.17 -62.28 -21.31
CA ALA A 12 3.13 -61.19 -21.27
C ALA A 12 2.39 -59.91 -20.87
N ILE A 13 2.48 -59.53 -19.60
CA ILE A 13 2.04 -58.22 -19.13
C ILE A 13 3.04 -57.21 -19.68
N ALA A 14 2.66 -56.51 -20.75
CA ALA A 14 3.34 -55.32 -21.19
C ALA A 14 3.33 -54.33 -20.01
N ALA A 15 4.52 -53.99 -19.51
CA ALA A 15 4.68 -52.94 -18.52
C ALA A 15 4.01 -51.67 -19.06
N PRO A 16 3.23 -50.94 -18.24
CA PRO A 16 2.68 -49.66 -18.67
C PRO A 16 3.86 -48.75 -19.01
N THR A 17 4.02 -48.46 -20.30
CA THR A 17 4.86 -47.39 -20.81
C THR A 17 4.49 -46.14 -20.04
N THR A 18 5.41 -45.67 -19.22
CA THR A 18 5.33 -44.42 -18.49
C THR A 18 5.25 -43.34 -19.56
N GLN A 19 4.03 -42.94 -19.93
CA GLN A 19 3.83 -41.72 -20.69
C GLN A 19 4.31 -40.60 -19.79
N VAL A 20 5.51 -40.10 -20.10
CA VAL A 20 5.99 -38.81 -19.62
C VAL A 20 5.02 -37.80 -20.21
N SER A 21 3.96 -37.51 -19.47
CA SER A 21 3.07 -36.40 -19.74
C SER A 21 3.97 -35.18 -19.78
N SER A 22 4.21 -34.64 -20.97
CA SER A 22 4.85 -33.34 -21.13
C SER A 22 3.85 -32.29 -20.63
N ILE A 23 3.74 -32.18 -19.31
CA ILE A 23 3.08 -31.05 -18.68
C ILE A 23 3.95 -29.86 -19.08
N LYS A 24 3.42 -29.03 -19.96
CA LYS A 24 4.00 -27.74 -20.29
C LYS A 24 4.25 -27.05 -18.96
N GLU A 25 5.52 -26.94 -18.55
CA GLU A 25 5.90 -26.48 -17.22
C GLU A 25 5.35 -25.06 -17.04
N ALA A 26 4.28 -24.89 -16.27
CA ALA A 26 3.83 -23.58 -15.82
C ALA A 26 4.94 -23.04 -14.92
N THR A 27 5.81 -22.23 -15.54
CA THR A 27 7.11 -21.86 -14.99
C THR A 27 6.94 -20.60 -14.16
N THR A 28 6.12 -20.62 -13.11
CA THR A 28 6.11 -19.51 -12.18
C THR A 28 5.74 -19.97 -10.79
N CYS A 29 6.77 -20.16 -9.96
CA CYS A 29 6.62 -19.68 -8.59
C CYS A 29 6.07 -18.25 -8.67
N PRO A 30 5.05 -17.86 -7.89
CA PRO A 30 4.63 -16.46 -7.83
C PRO A 30 5.88 -15.61 -7.62
N GLY A 31 6.04 -14.50 -8.36
CA GLY A 31 7.23 -13.62 -8.40
C GLY A 31 7.57 -12.94 -7.07
N LEU A 32 7.58 -13.72 -6.00
CA LEU A 32 7.36 -13.43 -4.60
C LEU A 32 8.09 -14.50 -3.76
N ASN A 33 9.24 -15.01 -4.25
CA ASN A 33 10.09 -15.89 -3.46
C ASN A 33 10.50 -15.18 -2.16
N GLY A 34 10.27 -15.80 -1.02
CA GLY A 34 10.50 -15.21 0.30
C GLY A 34 9.45 -14.18 0.74
N ALA A 35 8.41 -13.92 -0.07
CA ALA A 35 7.35 -13.02 0.31
C ALA A 35 6.42 -13.64 1.36
N GLN A 36 5.71 -12.77 2.06
CA GLN A 36 4.58 -13.16 2.88
C GLN A 36 3.28 -12.87 2.13
N VAL A 37 2.37 -13.83 2.14
CA VAL A 37 1.04 -13.74 1.53
C VAL A 37 -0.03 -14.12 2.54
N LEU A 38 -1.27 -13.68 2.28
CA LEU A 38 -2.42 -14.03 3.09
C LEU A 38 -3.30 -15.04 2.34
N SER A 39 -3.83 -16.02 3.06
CA SER A 39 -4.95 -16.84 2.63
C SER A 39 -6.26 -16.03 2.62
N ASN A 40 -7.35 -16.63 2.16
CA ASN A 40 -8.68 -15.98 2.23
C ASN A 40 -9.19 -15.83 3.66
N ASN A 41 -8.63 -16.56 4.63
CA ASN A 41 -8.97 -16.45 6.05
C ASN A 41 -8.05 -15.47 6.81
N ASN A 42 -7.30 -14.62 6.09
CA ASN A 42 -6.31 -13.68 6.65
C ASN A 42 -5.18 -14.36 7.44
N GLN A 43 -4.93 -15.64 7.21
CA GLN A 43 -3.78 -16.35 7.78
C GLN A 43 -2.54 -16.07 6.92
N ALA A 44 -1.42 -15.78 7.57
CA ALA A 44 -0.17 -15.47 6.88
C ALA A 44 0.65 -16.72 6.58
N TYR A 45 1.24 -16.71 5.39
CA TYR A 45 2.14 -17.75 4.88
C TYR A 45 3.41 -17.10 4.32
N ARG A 46 4.55 -17.76 4.49
CA ARG A 46 5.78 -17.45 3.76
C ARG A 46 5.89 -18.36 2.54
N LEU A 47 6.19 -17.78 1.38
CA LEU A 47 6.39 -18.53 0.15
C LEU A 47 7.87 -18.81 -0.10
N ASP A 48 8.19 -20.03 -0.49
CA ASP A 48 9.51 -20.44 -0.92
C ASP A 48 9.39 -21.23 -2.24
N CYS A 49 10.10 -20.75 -3.25
CA CYS A 49 10.18 -21.42 -4.55
C CYS A 49 11.22 -22.55 -4.51
N ALA A 50 11.06 -23.53 -5.39
CA ALA A 50 12.00 -24.64 -5.53
C ALA A 50 12.26 -25.37 -4.21
N LYS A 51 11.22 -25.48 -3.39
CA LYS A 51 11.21 -26.29 -2.17
C LYS A 51 10.06 -27.27 -2.23
N TRP A 52 10.29 -28.45 -1.69
CA TRP A 52 9.28 -29.50 -1.59
C TRP A 52 9.36 -30.16 -0.22
N VAL A 53 8.26 -30.79 0.19
CA VAL A 53 8.20 -31.49 1.48
C VAL A 53 8.57 -32.95 1.26
N ASP A 54 9.66 -33.37 1.89
CA ASP A 54 10.13 -34.75 1.86
C ASP A 54 9.50 -35.54 3.01
N THR A 55 8.24 -35.92 2.81
CA THR A 55 7.50 -36.73 3.76
C THR A 55 6.35 -37.47 3.10
N ASP A 56 6.08 -38.69 3.58
CA ASP A 56 4.87 -39.45 3.25
C ASP A 56 3.66 -39.04 4.11
N GLN A 57 3.86 -38.16 5.11
CA GLN A 57 2.81 -37.66 5.98
C GLN A 57 2.02 -36.53 5.31
N VAL A 58 1.28 -36.89 4.26
CA VAL A 58 0.35 -36.00 3.56
C VAL A 58 -0.96 -35.93 4.34
N LEU A 59 -1.40 -34.71 4.68
CA LEU A 59 -2.69 -34.50 5.35
C LEU A 59 -3.84 -34.51 4.35
N ARG A 60 -3.61 -33.95 3.15
CA ARG A 60 -4.63 -33.84 2.10
C ARG A 60 -3.99 -33.59 0.74
N ILE A 61 -4.53 -34.23 -0.28
CA ILE A 61 -4.29 -33.88 -1.69
C ILE A 61 -5.58 -33.30 -2.25
N VAL A 62 -5.52 -32.11 -2.84
CA VAL A 62 -6.64 -31.50 -3.55
C VAL A 62 -6.44 -31.75 -5.04
N THR A 63 -7.31 -32.60 -5.59
CA THR A 63 -7.28 -33.02 -7.00
C THR A 63 -8.15 -32.16 -7.91
N THR A 64 -9.03 -31.33 -7.34
CA THR A 64 -9.73 -30.27 -8.08
C THR A 64 -8.78 -29.12 -8.34
N GLU A 65 -8.73 -28.59 -9.56
CA GLU A 65 -7.95 -27.40 -9.87
C GLU A 65 -8.36 -26.25 -8.97
N ILE A 66 -7.44 -25.80 -8.11
CA ILE A 66 -7.63 -24.62 -7.26
C ILE A 66 -6.54 -23.60 -7.56
N GLY A 67 -6.87 -22.33 -7.39
CA GLY A 67 -5.85 -21.28 -7.40
C GLY A 67 -4.98 -21.33 -6.15
N TYR A 68 -3.80 -20.71 -6.20
CA TYR A 68 -2.82 -20.75 -5.10
C TYR A 68 -3.43 -20.32 -3.74
N LYS A 69 -4.28 -19.26 -3.72
CA LYS A 69 -4.96 -18.80 -2.49
C LYS A 69 -5.94 -19.83 -1.93
N GLY A 70 -6.58 -20.60 -2.82
CA GLY A 70 -7.44 -21.71 -2.43
C GLY A 70 -6.64 -22.77 -1.66
N CYS A 71 -5.41 -23.07 -2.12
CA CYS A 71 -4.52 -24.01 -1.46
C CYS A 71 -4.15 -23.57 -0.03
N LEU A 72 -3.80 -22.29 0.15
CA LEU A 72 -3.52 -21.73 1.49
C LEU A 72 -4.74 -21.83 2.41
N THR A 73 -5.92 -21.48 1.89
CA THR A 73 -7.18 -21.52 2.63
C THR A 73 -7.56 -22.95 3.04
N ALA A 74 -7.22 -23.95 2.20
CA ALA A 74 -7.40 -25.36 2.55
C ALA A 74 -6.50 -25.80 3.72
N CYS A 75 -5.27 -25.28 3.80
CA CYS A 75 -4.39 -25.50 4.95
C CYS A 75 -4.93 -24.86 6.23
N ASP A 76 -5.63 -23.72 6.13
CA ASP A 76 -6.25 -23.11 7.31
C ASP A 76 -7.33 -23.99 7.94
N GLY A 77 -8.13 -24.64 7.11
CA GLY A 77 -9.22 -25.52 7.54
C GLY A 77 -8.78 -26.95 7.89
N THR A 78 -7.50 -27.29 7.74
CA THR A 78 -6.99 -28.64 8.00
C THR A 78 -6.23 -28.65 9.34
N ILE A 79 -6.69 -29.47 10.28
CA ILE A 79 -6.02 -29.66 11.59
C ILE A 79 -4.57 -30.08 11.35
N ASP A 80 -3.65 -29.55 12.16
CA ASP A 80 -2.20 -29.79 12.09
C ASP A 80 -1.49 -29.34 10.79
N CYS A 81 -2.18 -28.70 9.85
CA CYS A 81 -1.54 -28.20 8.64
C CYS A 81 -0.65 -26.99 8.94
N GLY A 82 0.63 -27.09 8.56
CA GLY A 82 1.61 -26.01 8.67
C GLY A 82 2.35 -25.73 7.37
N LEU A 83 2.19 -26.58 6.36
CA LEU A 83 2.87 -26.48 5.07
C LEU A 83 1.88 -26.83 3.96
N SER A 84 1.88 -26.06 2.88
CA SER A 84 1.11 -26.37 1.67
C SER A 84 1.99 -26.22 0.44
N GLN A 85 1.94 -27.21 -0.44
CA GLN A 85 2.71 -27.24 -1.68
C GLN A 85 1.74 -27.10 -2.84
N TYR A 86 2.01 -26.12 -3.69
CA TYR A 86 1.19 -25.79 -4.84
C TYR A 86 1.99 -25.94 -6.13
N ILE A 87 1.39 -26.60 -7.11
CA ILE A 87 1.93 -26.76 -8.46
C ILE A 87 0.90 -26.19 -9.42
N ALA A 88 1.22 -25.07 -10.03
CA ALA A 88 0.34 -24.43 -11.00
C ALA A 88 0.24 -25.27 -12.28
N THR A 89 -0.93 -25.29 -12.90
CA THR A 89 -1.14 -25.82 -14.26
C THR A 89 -1.30 -24.70 -15.29
N ASP A 90 -1.39 -23.44 -14.85
CA ASP A 90 -1.47 -22.24 -15.67
C ASP A 90 -0.55 -21.12 -15.15
N ASP A 91 -0.10 -20.23 -16.04
CA ASP A 91 0.78 -19.10 -15.67
C ASP A 91 0.08 -18.07 -14.76
N ALA A 92 -1.26 -18.01 -14.81
CA ALA A 92 -2.04 -17.13 -13.93
C ALA A 92 -2.22 -17.70 -12.51
N GLN A 93 -1.76 -18.94 -12.24
CA GLN A 93 -1.87 -19.63 -10.95
C GLN A 93 -3.31 -19.69 -10.42
N THR A 94 -4.25 -19.75 -11.35
CA THR A 94 -5.68 -19.89 -11.05
C THR A 94 -6.09 -21.35 -10.94
N LYS A 95 -5.25 -22.25 -11.47
CA LYS A 95 -5.47 -23.69 -11.53
C LYS A 95 -4.18 -24.41 -11.20
N GLY A 96 -4.30 -25.49 -10.44
CA GLY A 96 -3.14 -26.27 -10.01
C GLY A 96 -3.52 -27.35 -9.03
N SER A 97 -2.53 -28.18 -8.69
CA SER A 97 -2.63 -29.18 -7.64
C SER A 97 -2.10 -28.62 -6.32
N CYS A 98 -2.71 -29.06 -5.22
CA CYS A 98 -2.36 -28.63 -3.87
C CYS A 98 -2.21 -29.82 -2.95
N THR A 99 -1.11 -29.88 -2.23
CA THR A 99 -0.83 -30.91 -1.23
C THR A 99 -0.55 -30.25 0.11
N LEU A 100 -1.21 -30.73 1.17
CA LEU A 100 -1.13 -30.20 2.52
C LEU A 100 -0.32 -31.14 3.41
N PHE A 101 0.55 -30.57 4.24
CA PHE A 101 1.45 -31.32 5.10
C PHE A 101 1.42 -30.81 6.54
N LYS A 102 1.80 -31.71 7.46
CA LYS A 102 1.87 -31.42 8.88
C LYS A 102 2.91 -30.33 9.18
N LYS A 103 2.62 -29.50 10.18
CA LYS A 103 3.58 -28.54 10.74
C LYS A 103 4.86 -29.26 11.17
N GLY A 104 6.01 -28.72 10.76
CA GLY A 104 7.33 -29.27 11.08
C GLY A 104 7.81 -30.39 10.14
N ALA A 105 7.09 -30.69 9.06
CA ALA A 105 7.57 -31.63 8.05
C ALA A 105 8.88 -31.15 7.40
N THR A 106 9.74 -32.10 7.02
CA THR A 106 11.06 -31.84 6.45
C THR A 106 10.93 -31.22 5.07
N VAL A 107 11.59 -30.07 4.87
CA VAL A 107 11.61 -29.36 3.59
C VAL A 107 12.98 -29.54 2.93
N LYS A 108 12.97 -29.94 1.66
CA LYS A 108 14.18 -30.08 0.84
C LYS A 108 14.21 -29.05 -0.29
N GLN A 109 15.42 -28.69 -0.71
CA GLN A 109 15.63 -27.92 -1.92
C GLN A 109 15.33 -28.81 -3.14
N GLY A 110 14.48 -28.33 -4.04
CA GLY A 110 14.17 -28.96 -5.31
C GLY A 110 15.06 -28.43 -6.43
N SER A 111 15.21 -29.23 -7.49
CA SER A 111 15.94 -28.86 -8.71
C SER A 111 15.12 -28.04 -9.70
N SER A 112 13.83 -27.81 -9.41
CA SER A 112 12.88 -27.13 -10.29
C SER A 112 12.14 -26.01 -9.55
N ASN A 113 11.88 -24.90 -10.26
CA ASN A 113 11.10 -23.76 -9.78
C ASN A 113 9.58 -23.97 -9.87
N SER A 114 9.13 -25.12 -10.36
CA SER A 114 7.70 -25.43 -10.56
C SER A 114 6.93 -25.66 -9.26
N TRP A 115 7.63 -25.73 -8.12
CA TRP A 115 7.04 -26.00 -6.82
C TRP A 115 7.02 -24.72 -5.98
N THR A 116 5.82 -24.36 -5.50
CA THR A 116 5.66 -23.29 -4.51
C THR A 116 5.33 -23.93 -3.17
N LEU A 117 6.22 -23.78 -2.19
CA LEU A 117 5.96 -24.18 -0.83
C LEU A 117 5.51 -22.96 -0.02
N ALA A 118 4.41 -23.10 0.70
CA ALA A 118 3.88 -22.08 1.59
C ALA A 118 3.90 -22.60 3.03
N THR A 119 4.65 -21.91 3.90
CA THR A 119 4.76 -22.22 5.33
C THR A 119 3.83 -21.33 6.14
N LYS A 120 2.91 -21.92 6.90
CA LYS A 120 1.99 -21.21 7.79
C LYS A 120 2.78 -20.55 8.91
N LEU A 121 2.51 -19.27 9.16
CA LEU A 121 3.17 -18.51 10.23
C LEU A 121 2.30 -18.52 11.49
N ASP A 122 2.83 -19.06 12.59
CA ASP A 122 2.10 -19.16 13.87
C ASP A 122 1.73 -17.80 14.46
N ASN A 123 2.59 -16.81 14.24
CA ASN A 123 2.30 -15.43 14.55
C ASN A 123 1.84 -14.78 13.25
N LYS A 124 0.58 -14.34 13.19
CA LYS A 124 0.13 -13.36 12.19
C LYS A 124 1.17 -12.23 12.21
N PRO A 125 2.06 -12.10 11.21
CA PRO A 125 2.80 -10.87 11.07
C PRO A 125 1.73 -9.81 10.99
N ALA A 126 1.86 -8.73 11.78
CA ALA A 126 1.01 -7.56 11.58
C ALA A 126 0.95 -7.34 10.07
N PRO A 127 -0.26 -7.21 9.47
CA PRO A 127 -0.35 -6.92 8.04
C PRO A 127 0.69 -5.86 7.78
N LYS A 128 1.64 -6.08 6.85
CA LYS A 128 2.49 -4.97 6.43
C LYS A 128 1.48 -3.93 5.99
N THR A 129 1.24 -2.93 6.84
CA THR A 129 0.36 -1.83 6.53
C THR A 129 0.88 -1.37 5.19
N PRO A 130 0.08 -1.38 4.10
CA PRO A 130 0.58 -0.90 2.82
C PRO A 130 1.23 0.44 3.11
N THR A 131 2.56 0.47 3.06
CA THR A 131 3.32 1.64 3.44
C THR A 131 3.07 2.57 2.28
N VAL A 132 2.14 3.51 2.47
CA VAL A 132 1.89 4.57 1.51
C VAL A 132 3.27 5.17 1.23
N PRO A 133 3.79 5.03 -0.01
CA PRO A 133 5.15 5.45 -0.31
C PRO A 133 5.26 6.92 0.04
N VAL A 134 6.24 7.25 0.88
CA VAL A 134 6.53 8.62 1.24
C VAL A 134 6.96 9.35 -0.03
N PRO A 135 6.31 10.46 -0.41
CA PRO A 135 6.71 11.22 -1.59
C PRO A 135 8.18 11.61 -1.52
N GLY A 136 8.91 11.30 -2.60
CA GLY A 136 10.31 11.64 -2.76
C GLY A 136 10.53 13.11 -3.12
N LYS A 137 11.78 13.44 -3.45
CA LYS A 137 12.13 14.74 -4.01
C LYS A 137 11.41 14.93 -5.34
N ASP A 138 10.79 16.09 -5.56
CA ASP A 138 10.07 16.47 -6.78
C ASP A 138 8.76 15.70 -7.06
N ASP A 139 8.43 14.67 -6.26
CA ASP A 139 7.14 13.98 -6.33
C ASP A 139 6.00 14.97 -6.07
N LYS A 140 4.91 14.78 -6.80
CA LYS A 140 3.65 15.50 -6.58
C LYS A 140 2.78 14.68 -5.65
N PHE A 141 2.11 15.34 -4.72
CA PHE A 141 1.31 14.65 -3.72
C PHE A 141 0.10 15.47 -3.29
N GLY A 142 -0.97 14.78 -2.90
CA GLY A 142 -2.07 15.36 -2.14
C GLY A 142 -1.75 15.33 -0.64
N LEU A 143 -2.47 16.15 0.13
CA LEU A 143 -2.39 16.14 1.59
C LEU A 143 -3.75 15.75 2.19
N ILE A 144 -3.70 14.88 3.20
CA ILE A 144 -4.86 14.46 3.99
C ILE A 144 -4.60 14.80 5.46
N ALA A 145 -5.58 15.43 6.10
CA ALA A 145 -5.57 15.70 7.52
C ALA A 145 -5.85 14.42 8.33
N ILE A 146 -4.96 14.10 9.27
CA ILE A 146 -5.10 13.00 10.22
C ILE A 146 -5.26 13.57 11.63
N ARG A 147 -6.47 13.44 12.17
CA ARG A 147 -6.86 13.80 13.53
C ARG A 147 -8.07 12.94 13.96
N SER A 148 -7.78 11.76 14.51
CA SER A 148 -8.79 10.78 14.89
C SER A 148 -9.83 11.37 15.85
N GLY A 149 -11.11 11.00 15.66
CA GLY A 149 -12.21 11.49 16.50
C GLY A 149 -12.62 12.94 16.26
N SER A 150 -12.20 13.55 15.14
CA SER A 150 -12.58 14.92 14.78
C SER A 150 -13.28 14.99 13.41
N PRO A 151 -14.05 16.08 13.14
CA PRO A 151 -14.69 16.29 11.84
C PRO A 151 -13.71 16.46 10.67
N ILE A 152 -12.43 16.72 10.95
CA ILE A 152 -11.40 16.94 9.94
C ILE A 152 -10.59 15.68 9.61
N GLN A 153 -10.91 14.54 10.23
CA GLN A 153 -10.26 13.27 9.96
C GLN A 153 -10.40 12.89 8.47
N ASN A 154 -9.30 12.46 7.87
CA ASN A 154 -9.21 12.03 6.48
C ASN A 154 -9.69 13.06 5.45
N THR A 155 -9.69 14.34 5.82
CA THR A 155 -10.15 15.42 4.92
C THR A 155 -8.99 15.97 4.10
N GLY A 156 -9.20 16.13 2.79
CA GLY A 156 -8.20 16.69 1.88
C GLY A 156 -7.92 18.17 2.16
N ILE A 157 -6.68 18.59 1.92
CA ILE A 157 -6.29 20.00 2.00
C ILE A 157 -6.68 20.70 0.70
N LYS A 158 -7.30 21.87 0.84
CA LYS A 158 -7.73 22.75 -0.25
C LYS A 158 -6.98 24.08 -0.18
N ALA A 159 -6.98 24.79 -1.29
CA ALA A 159 -6.38 26.10 -1.41
C ALA A 159 -7.39 27.08 -2.05
N SER A 160 -7.54 28.25 -1.43
CA SER A 160 -8.38 29.35 -1.93
C SER A 160 -7.99 30.65 -1.25
N LYS A 161 -8.09 31.79 -1.95
CA LYS A 161 -7.82 33.15 -1.46
C LYS A 161 -6.49 33.28 -0.70
N GLY A 162 -5.43 32.66 -1.23
CA GLY A 162 -4.09 32.67 -0.64
C GLY A 162 -3.95 31.89 0.67
N ARG A 163 -4.94 31.06 1.05
CA ARG A 163 -4.97 30.27 2.28
C ARG A 163 -5.10 28.78 2.00
N LEU A 164 -4.56 27.99 2.93
CA LEU A 164 -4.74 26.55 2.96
C LEU A 164 -5.76 26.19 4.03
N THR A 165 -6.70 25.31 3.66
CA THR A 165 -7.76 24.86 4.55
C THR A 165 -7.87 23.35 4.55
N VAL A 166 -8.23 22.77 5.70
CA VAL A 166 -8.76 21.41 5.76
C VAL A 166 -10.23 21.48 5.39
N GLY A 167 -10.60 20.84 4.28
CA GLY A 167 -11.94 20.94 3.72
C GLY A 167 -12.27 22.36 3.22
N GLY A 168 -13.56 22.69 3.18
CA GLY A 168 -14.06 23.96 2.66
C GLY A 168 -14.19 23.99 1.13
N LYS A 169 -14.14 25.19 0.55
CA LYS A 169 -14.21 25.41 -0.90
C LYS A 169 -12.81 25.38 -1.53
N GLN A 170 -12.74 24.83 -2.73
CA GLN A 170 -11.56 24.90 -3.59
C GLN A 170 -11.90 25.81 -4.76
N ASP A 171 -11.44 27.04 -4.71
CA ASP A 171 -11.63 28.02 -5.79
C ASP A 171 -10.42 27.93 -6.73
N ALA A 172 -10.40 26.86 -7.53
CA ALA A 172 -9.29 26.53 -8.42
C ALA A 172 -9.77 26.30 -9.85
N SER A 173 -8.94 26.71 -10.82
CA SER A 173 -9.07 26.28 -12.21
C SER A 173 -8.10 25.13 -12.44
N CYS A 174 -8.63 23.94 -12.69
CA CYS A 174 -7.86 22.70 -12.85
C CYS A 174 -8.04 22.13 -14.25
N ASP A 175 -7.02 21.41 -14.73
CA ASP A 175 -7.07 20.65 -15.98
C ASP A 175 -8.14 19.52 -15.92
N THR A 176 -8.30 18.91 -14.75
CA THR A 176 -9.35 17.95 -14.44
C THR A 176 -10.02 18.32 -13.12
N LYS A 177 -11.30 17.96 -12.95
CA LYS A 177 -12.02 18.18 -11.69
C LYS A 177 -11.25 17.57 -10.52
N SER A 178 -10.90 18.40 -9.53
CA SER A 178 -10.27 17.98 -8.28
C SER A 178 -10.89 18.73 -7.11
N ASP A 179 -11.07 18.02 -5.99
CA ASP A 179 -11.60 18.55 -4.74
C ASP A 179 -10.51 18.77 -3.68
N PHE A 180 -9.24 18.56 -4.02
CA PHE A 180 -8.09 18.79 -3.14
C PHE A 180 -6.93 19.44 -3.90
N ALA A 181 -5.98 20.00 -3.15
CA ALA A 181 -4.81 20.62 -3.71
C ALA A 181 -3.66 19.63 -3.93
N THR A 182 -2.93 19.82 -5.04
CA THR A 182 -1.72 19.06 -5.35
C THR A 182 -0.50 19.90 -4.96
N PHE A 183 0.46 19.28 -4.27
CA PHE A 183 1.64 19.93 -3.73
C PHE A 183 2.93 19.30 -4.23
N TYR A 184 4.03 20.02 -4.10
CA TYR A 184 5.38 19.47 -4.15
C TYR A 184 6.33 20.26 -3.25
N VAL A 185 7.42 19.61 -2.84
CA VAL A 185 8.50 20.23 -2.07
C VAL A 185 9.79 20.16 -2.86
N GLN A 186 10.48 21.30 -2.96
CA GLN A 186 11.76 21.41 -3.63
C GLN A 186 12.66 22.33 -2.80
N ASN A 187 13.87 21.87 -2.46
CA ASN A 187 14.87 22.64 -1.72
C ASN A 187 14.37 23.27 -0.40
N GLY A 188 13.48 22.57 0.31
CA GLY A 188 12.89 23.04 1.58
C GLY A 188 11.74 24.03 1.42
N GLU A 189 11.29 24.29 0.19
CA GLU A 189 10.18 25.17 -0.14
C GLU A 189 9.02 24.34 -0.68
N ALA A 190 7.79 24.73 -0.35
CA ALA A 190 6.59 24.03 -0.80
C ALA A 190 5.78 24.88 -1.79
N TYR A 191 5.15 24.19 -2.73
CA TYR A 191 4.42 24.81 -3.83
C TYR A 191 3.12 24.07 -4.10
N LEU A 192 2.12 24.79 -4.60
CA LEU A 192 0.96 24.22 -5.26
C LEU A 192 1.32 23.88 -6.70
N TYR A 193 0.99 22.67 -7.13
CA TYR A 193 1.32 22.18 -8.46
C TYR A 193 0.37 22.76 -9.50
N ALA A 194 0.95 23.52 -10.43
CA ALA A 194 0.34 23.95 -11.67
C ALA A 194 1.34 23.75 -12.80
N ALA A 195 0.90 23.25 -13.95
CA ALA A 195 1.63 23.26 -15.20
C ALA A 195 1.61 24.68 -15.80
N SER A 196 2.08 25.66 -15.03
CA SER A 196 2.10 27.09 -15.37
C SER A 196 3.49 27.68 -15.09
N ALA A 197 3.84 28.74 -15.82
CA ALA A 197 5.05 29.53 -15.57
C ALA A 197 4.96 30.39 -14.29
N THR A 198 3.80 30.47 -13.64
CA THR A 198 3.55 31.23 -12.42
C THR A 198 3.40 30.30 -11.21
N PRO A 199 4.50 29.91 -10.53
CA PRO A 199 4.41 29.01 -9.39
C PRO A 199 3.64 29.68 -8.24
N GLN A 200 2.85 28.87 -7.54
CA GLN A 200 2.14 29.29 -6.34
C GLN A 200 2.88 28.73 -5.13
N GLN A 201 3.57 29.61 -4.42
CA GLN A 201 4.55 29.22 -3.40
C GLN A 201 3.99 29.45 -2.00
N LEU A 202 4.09 28.42 -1.16
CA LEU A 202 3.67 28.47 0.23
C LEU A 202 4.61 29.34 1.06
N TRP A 203 4.07 29.82 2.18
CA TRP A 203 4.81 30.57 3.18
C TRP A 203 4.18 30.37 4.56
N VAL A 204 4.99 30.54 5.61
CA VAL A 204 4.57 30.53 7.01
C VAL A 204 5.12 31.78 7.71
N ASP A 205 4.29 32.52 8.42
CA ASP A 205 4.76 33.61 9.30
C ASP A 205 4.74 33.13 10.75
N ARG A 206 5.90 32.72 11.26
CA ARG A 206 6.09 32.26 12.65
C ARG A 206 6.46 33.39 13.62
N SER A 207 6.44 34.65 13.17
CA SER A 207 6.71 35.77 14.06
C SER A 207 5.68 35.84 15.19
N GLY A 208 5.98 36.56 16.27
CA GLY A 208 5.01 36.76 17.36
C GLY A 208 3.67 37.35 16.89
N MET A 209 3.68 38.10 15.77
CA MET A 209 2.47 38.65 15.15
C MET A 209 1.77 37.62 14.25
N GLY A 210 2.52 36.84 13.47
CA GLY A 210 1.96 35.85 12.54
C GLY A 210 1.51 34.55 13.19
N GLN A 211 2.13 34.16 14.30
CA GLN A 211 1.78 32.99 15.13
C GLN A 211 1.67 31.66 14.36
N GLY A 212 2.38 31.52 13.25
CA GLY A 212 2.37 30.33 12.38
C GLY A 212 1.33 30.40 11.27
N VAL A 213 0.74 31.56 10.99
CA VAL A 213 -0.22 31.71 9.89
C VAL A 213 0.41 31.27 8.57
N THR A 214 -0.33 30.45 7.83
CA THR A 214 0.16 29.83 6.60
C THR A 214 -0.67 30.31 5.41
N GLY A 215 -0.02 30.40 4.26
CA GLY A 215 -0.68 30.75 3.01
C GLY A 215 0.20 30.46 1.80
N TYR A 216 -0.19 31.02 0.67
CA TYR A 216 0.61 31.01 -0.54
C TYR A 216 0.46 32.33 -1.31
N THR A 217 1.37 32.57 -2.24
CA THR A 217 1.38 33.70 -3.16
C THR A 217 1.65 33.20 -4.57
N THR A 218 1.19 33.93 -5.59
CA THR A 218 1.35 33.55 -7.00
C THR A 218 2.43 34.38 -7.67
N GLY A 219 3.39 33.73 -8.33
CA GLY A 219 4.42 34.39 -9.13
C GLY A 219 5.22 35.44 -8.34
N ALA A 220 5.31 36.65 -8.87
CA ALA A 220 6.07 37.76 -8.28
C ALA A 220 5.36 38.47 -7.12
N GLN A 221 4.19 37.99 -6.66
CA GLN A 221 3.50 38.59 -5.53
C GLN A 221 4.37 38.53 -4.25
N PRO A 222 4.53 39.66 -3.53
CA PRO A 222 5.31 39.67 -2.31
C PRO A 222 4.63 38.82 -1.22
N ALA A 223 5.42 38.05 -0.47
CA ALA A 223 4.95 37.40 0.74
C ALA A 223 4.68 38.45 1.83
N PRO A 224 3.90 38.11 2.87
CA PRO A 224 3.83 38.95 4.08
C PRO A 224 5.23 39.23 4.65
N ARG A 225 5.37 40.38 5.32
CA ARG A 225 6.67 40.93 5.76
C ARG A 225 7.56 39.94 6.51
N ASN A 226 6.98 39.11 7.39
CA ASN A 226 7.70 38.16 8.24
C ASN A 226 7.54 36.71 7.76
N ALA A 227 7.08 36.52 6.53
CA ALA A 227 6.80 35.20 6.01
C ALA A 227 8.08 34.49 5.57
N GLU A 228 8.20 33.24 5.99
CA GLU A 228 9.28 32.32 5.64
C GLU A 228 8.81 31.34 4.58
N ARG A 229 9.64 31.09 3.56
CA ARG A 229 9.33 30.18 2.45
C ARG A 229 10.07 28.85 2.53
N LYS A 230 11.12 28.79 3.35
CA LYS A 230 11.96 27.62 3.57
C LYS A 230 11.67 27.00 4.93
N GLY A 231 11.73 25.67 5.00
CA GLY A 231 11.45 24.88 6.20
C GLY A 231 10.46 23.74 5.94
N PHE A 232 9.80 23.73 4.79
CA PHE A 232 8.87 22.68 4.41
C PHE A 232 9.59 21.36 4.12
N LYS A 233 9.09 20.27 4.71
CA LYS A 233 9.61 18.93 4.50
C LYS A 233 8.53 17.88 4.70
N VAL A 234 8.52 16.87 3.83
CA VAL A 234 7.84 15.60 4.11
C VAL A 234 8.77 14.75 4.97
N ASP A 235 8.37 14.45 6.20
CA ASP A 235 9.19 13.69 7.15
C ASP A 235 9.24 12.19 6.80
N LYS A 236 10.01 11.42 7.58
CA LYS A 236 10.17 9.96 7.38
C LYS A 236 8.86 9.17 7.49
N ASP A 237 7.86 9.73 8.19
CA ASP A 237 6.55 9.13 8.38
C ASP A 237 5.55 9.63 7.32
N GLY A 238 6.01 10.45 6.38
CA GLY A 238 5.22 10.99 5.28
C GLY A 238 4.32 12.15 5.68
N HIS A 239 4.66 12.92 6.72
CA HIS A 239 3.91 14.11 7.09
C HIS A 239 4.58 15.40 6.60
N LEU A 240 3.80 16.31 6.05
CA LEU A 240 4.28 17.65 5.75
C LEU A 240 4.42 18.45 7.04
N THR A 241 5.64 18.94 7.29
CA THR A 241 6.01 19.76 8.44
C THR A 241 6.70 21.04 7.97
N PHE A 242 6.76 22.04 8.84
CA PHE A 242 7.57 23.24 8.65
C PHE A 242 8.57 23.35 9.81
N ASP A 243 9.87 23.23 9.54
CA ASP A 243 10.93 23.14 10.55
C ASP A 243 10.63 22.07 11.63
N GLY A 244 10.06 20.94 11.22
CA GLY A 244 9.66 19.84 12.11
C GLY A 244 8.38 20.10 12.92
N VAL A 245 7.74 21.26 12.76
CA VAL A 245 6.45 21.58 13.40
C VAL A 245 5.31 21.06 12.53
N SER A 246 4.40 20.29 13.15
CA SER A 246 3.11 19.93 12.56
C SER A 246 2.10 21.07 12.72
N PRO A 247 1.15 21.23 11.78
CA PRO A 247 0.22 22.34 11.86
C PRO A 247 -0.94 22.09 12.83
N LYS A 248 -1.62 23.17 13.15
CA LYS A 248 -2.95 23.19 13.76
C LYS A 248 -3.97 23.61 12.70
N ALA A 249 -5.13 22.98 12.75
CA ALA A 249 -6.31 23.36 11.98
C ALA A 249 -7.24 24.17 12.89
N CYS A 250 -7.48 25.43 12.54
CA CYS A 250 -8.34 26.35 13.29
C CYS A 250 -9.64 26.61 12.54
N PRO A 251 -10.81 26.48 13.18
CA PRO A 251 -12.08 26.63 12.51
C PRO A 251 -12.26 28.05 11.99
N CYS A 252 -12.67 28.18 10.73
CA CYS A 252 -13.03 29.47 10.16
C CYS A 252 -14.36 29.97 10.74
N LYS A 253 -14.56 31.30 10.76
CA LYS A 253 -15.83 31.92 11.23
C LYS A 253 -17.05 31.42 10.46
N ASP A 254 -16.90 31.21 9.16
CA ASP A 254 -17.88 30.50 8.32
C ASP A 254 -17.63 28.99 8.38
N LYS A 255 -18.61 28.23 8.85
CA LYS A 255 -18.54 26.76 8.97
C LYS A 255 -18.29 26.07 7.63
N ASN A 256 -18.71 26.69 6.52
CA ASN A 256 -18.50 26.15 5.18
C ASN A 256 -17.11 26.47 4.60
N ALA A 257 -16.34 27.37 5.24
CA ALA A 257 -15.00 27.74 4.81
C ALA A 257 -13.92 26.74 5.26
N GLY A 258 -14.29 25.72 6.04
CA GLY A 258 -13.36 24.70 6.54
C GLY A 258 -12.50 25.19 7.69
N TRP A 259 -11.29 24.64 7.80
CA TRP A 259 -10.37 24.92 8.91
C TRP A 259 -9.04 25.45 8.38
N SER A 260 -8.69 26.67 8.72
CA SER A 260 -7.42 27.30 8.34
C SER A 260 -6.22 26.57 8.95
N LEU A 261 -5.15 26.38 8.17
CA LEU A 261 -3.92 25.74 8.63
C LEU A 261 -2.91 26.75 9.17
N TRP A 262 -2.29 26.38 10.30
CA TRP A 262 -1.29 27.18 11.01
C TRP A 262 -0.13 26.30 11.46
N PHE A 263 1.07 26.47 10.91
CA PHE A 263 2.28 25.80 11.40
C PHE A 263 2.78 26.49 12.68
N SER A 264 2.23 26.07 13.83
CA SER A 264 2.40 26.75 15.10
C SER A 264 2.45 25.78 16.28
N THR A 265 3.29 26.11 17.27
CA THR A 265 3.31 25.45 18.57
C THR A 265 2.34 26.08 19.57
N ALA A 266 1.85 27.30 19.30
CA ALA A 266 0.92 28.01 20.18
C ALA A 266 -0.43 27.28 20.28
N ASP A 267 -1.08 27.32 21.45
CA ASP A 267 -2.38 26.67 21.65
C ASP A 267 -3.51 27.33 20.87
N LYS A 268 -3.47 28.65 20.75
CA LYS A 268 -4.48 29.49 20.08
C LYS A 268 -3.82 30.41 19.04
N PRO A 269 -3.29 29.86 17.94
CA PRO A 269 -2.59 30.66 16.94
C PRO A 269 -3.56 31.66 16.30
N GLY A 270 -3.14 32.92 16.21
CA GLY A 270 -3.96 34.04 15.76
C GLY A 270 -5.14 34.34 16.69
N PHE A 271 -5.07 33.96 17.97
CA PHE A 271 -6.17 34.02 18.94
C PHE A 271 -7.41 33.20 18.53
N ASN A 272 -7.24 32.21 17.65
CA ASN A 272 -8.33 31.33 17.25
C ASN A 272 -8.67 30.32 18.35
N GLU A 273 -9.95 30.15 18.61
CA GLU A 273 -10.48 29.15 19.55
C GLU A 273 -10.78 27.83 18.83
N GLY A 274 -10.70 26.72 19.58
CA GLY A 274 -11.09 25.40 19.06
C GLY A 274 -10.11 24.80 18.04
N CYS A 275 -8.87 25.30 17.96
CA CYS A 275 -7.85 24.75 17.07
C CYS A 275 -7.48 23.32 17.46
N LEU A 276 -7.31 22.46 16.46
CA LEU A 276 -6.92 21.06 16.62
C LEU A 276 -5.53 20.84 16.03
N GLY A 277 -4.63 20.23 16.79
CA GLY A 277 -3.37 19.72 16.21
C GLY A 277 -3.69 18.66 15.15
N VAL A 278 -3.06 18.74 13.98
CA VAL A 278 -3.35 17.85 12.86
C VAL A 278 -2.05 17.39 12.21
N SER A 279 -1.97 16.12 11.83
CA SER A 279 -0.88 15.62 10.99
C SER A 279 -1.31 15.68 9.53
N LEU A 280 -0.48 16.25 8.65
CA LEU A 280 -0.78 16.32 7.22
C LEU A 280 -0.07 15.18 6.49
N LYS A 281 -0.77 14.07 6.26
CA LYS A 281 -0.21 12.91 5.55
C LYS A 281 -0.12 13.23 4.05
N ALA A 282 1.09 13.17 3.52
CA ALA A 282 1.37 13.29 2.10
C ALA A 282 1.11 11.96 1.39
N ILE A 283 0.31 12.01 0.34
CA ILE A 283 -0.06 10.86 -0.49
C ILE A 283 0.42 11.13 -1.92
N LYS A 284 1.38 10.34 -2.39
CA LYS A 284 1.92 10.48 -3.76
C LYS A 284 0.79 10.43 -4.79
N ALA A 285 0.84 11.34 -5.74
CA ALA A 285 -0.08 11.41 -6.86
C ALA A 285 0.64 10.99 -8.14
N ASP A 286 0.39 9.77 -8.61
CA ASP A 286 0.98 9.25 -9.86
C ASP A 286 0.45 9.99 -11.10
N LYS A 287 -0.75 10.55 -10.99
CA LYS A 287 -1.40 11.41 -11.99
C LYS A 287 -1.78 12.73 -11.32
N PRO A 288 -0.83 13.66 -11.13
CA PRO A 288 -1.09 14.89 -10.41
C PRO A 288 -2.00 15.83 -11.23
N VAL A 289 -3.03 16.35 -10.58
CA VAL A 289 -3.94 17.34 -11.18
C VAL A 289 -3.29 18.72 -11.09
N SER A 290 -3.12 19.38 -12.23
CA SER A 290 -2.60 20.74 -12.32
C SER A 290 -3.72 21.74 -12.07
N CYS A 291 -3.56 22.60 -11.06
CA CYS A 291 -4.56 23.59 -10.69
C CYS A 291 -3.93 24.95 -10.41
N SER A 292 -4.60 26.02 -10.85
CA SER A 292 -4.31 27.40 -10.45
C SER A 292 -5.35 27.86 -9.42
N TYR A 293 -4.89 28.26 -8.24
CA TYR A 293 -5.73 28.64 -7.10
C TYR A 293 -5.82 30.17 -6.95
N THR A 294 -6.93 30.69 -6.45
CA THR A 294 -7.09 32.14 -6.23
C THR A 294 -6.19 32.65 -5.10
N SER A 295 -5.43 33.72 -5.33
CA SER A 295 -4.57 34.33 -4.29
C SER A 295 -5.25 35.45 -3.47
N SER A 296 -6.46 35.87 -3.87
CA SER A 296 -7.22 37.01 -3.32
C SER A 296 -8.73 36.77 -3.41
#